data_AF-A0A1B9D7B4-F1
#
_entry.id   AF-A0A1B9D7B4-F1
#
_cell.length_a   1.000
_cell.length_b   1.000
_cell.length_c   1.000
_cell.angle_alpha   90.00
_cell.angle_beta   90.00
_cell.angle_gamma   90.00
#
_symmetry.space_group_name_H-M   'P 1'
#
loop_
_entity.id
_entity.type
_entity.pdbx_description
1 polymer ?
#
loop_
_entity_poly.entity_id
_entity_poly.type
_entity_poly.pdbx_seq_one_letter_code
_entity_poly.pdbx_strand_id
1 'polypeptide(L)'
;MTSDDWQPVVRVGEPKFVAGLGNRIKVEVKTRGWLSRDWRGYFGLQVSQQRLDARYSSYPCWDEVQRIEGTCALDEAERYIEMIDAAIHYANTRLRCETLPTTVIQGMPRDQRACAVKRRQAALDQLAKKLAKPEVG
;
A
#
# COMPACT_ATOMS: atom_id res chain seq x y z
N MET A 1 19.54 13.82 -5.88
CA MET A 1 18.79 13.08 -4.85
C MET A 1 19.69 11.94 -4.40
N THR A 2 20.37 12.14 -3.27
CA THR A 2 21.05 11.04 -2.57
C THR A 2 20.00 10.07 -2.03
N SER A 3 20.36 8.80 -1.83
CA SER A 3 19.45 7.75 -1.33
C SER A 3 18.79 8.10 0.02
N ASP A 4 19.26 9.13 0.74
CA ASP A 4 18.74 9.60 2.02
C ASP A 4 17.53 10.55 1.93
N ASP A 5 17.24 11.15 0.77
CA ASP A 5 16.14 12.12 0.64
C ASP A 5 14.78 11.48 0.27
N TRP A 6 14.74 10.15 0.11
CA TRP A 6 13.53 9.45 -0.29
C TRP A 6 12.58 9.28 0.91
N GLN A 7 11.36 9.81 0.78
CA GLN A 7 10.28 9.59 1.74
C GLN A 7 9.13 8.83 1.09
N PRO A 8 8.58 7.79 1.75
CA PRO A 8 7.42 7.07 1.24
C PRO A 8 6.21 8.00 1.20
N VAL A 9 5.37 7.82 0.19
CA VAL A 9 4.07 8.48 0.14
C VAL A 9 3.18 7.82 1.18
N VAL A 10 2.59 8.61 2.08
CA VAL A 10 1.74 8.09 3.16
C VAL A 10 0.44 8.86 3.22
N ARG A 11 -0.65 8.16 3.53
CA ARG A 11 -1.93 8.79 3.84
C ARG A 11 -1.79 9.64 5.10
N VAL A 12 -2.41 10.82 5.11
CA VAL A 12 -2.42 11.74 6.26
C VAL A 12 -3.85 12.12 6.61
N GLY A 13 -4.20 12.00 7.88
CA GLY A 13 -5.55 12.24 8.37
C GLY A 13 -6.56 11.19 7.92
N GLU A 14 -7.83 11.50 8.18
CA GLU A 14 -8.96 10.64 7.85
C GLU A 14 -9.44 10.85 6.41
N PRO A 15 -9.87 9.77 5.72
CA PRO A 15 -10.54 9.91 4.44
C PRO A 15 -11.81 10.75 4.57
N LYS A 16 -12.04 11.63 3.60
CA LYS A 16 -13.25 12.43 3.52
C LYS A 16 -14.22 11.78 2.55
N PHE A 17 -15.46 11.59 3.00
CA PHE A 17 -16.55 11.05 2.20
C PHE A 17 -17.53 12.18 1.87
N VAL A 18 -17.91 12.28 0.59
CA VAL A 18 -18.89 13.26 0.12
C VAL A 18 -19.99 12.49 -0.62
N ALA A 19 -21.25 12.78 -0.29
CA ALA A 19 -22.40 12.15 -0.93
C ALA A 19 -22.33 12.37 -2.45
N GLY A 20 -22.47 11.29 -3.21
CA GLY A 20 -22.58 11.30 -4.67
C GLY A 20 -24.02 11.05 -5.11
N LEU A 21 -24.19 10.74 -6.40
CA LEU A 21 -25.48 10.36 -6.97
C LEU A 21 -25.77 8.88 -6.68
N GLY A 22 -26.97 8.58 -6.19
CA GLY A 22 -27.42 7.22 -5.89
C GLY A 22 -26.67 6.60 -4.73
N ASN A 23 -26.19 5.36 -4.89
CA ASN A 23 -25.44 4.62 -3.88
C ASN A 23 -23.92 4.89 -3.91
N ARG A 24 -23.47 5.89 -4.68
CA ARG A 24 -22.05 6.20 -4.84
C ARG A 24 -21.64 7.35 -3.93
N ILE A 25 -20.43 7.27 -3.42
CA ILE A 25 -19.78 8.33 -2.65
C ILE A 25 -18.49 8.76 -3.33
N LYS A 26 -18.18 10.05 -3.25
CA LYS A 26 -16.83 10.54 -3.56
C LYS A 26 -15.96 10.37 -2.33
N VAL A 27 -14.78 9.81 -2.53
CA VAL A 27 -13.77 9.61 -1.51
C VAL A 27 -12.58 10.50 -1.80
N GLU A 28 -12.08 11.19 -0.78
CA GLU A 28 -10.85 11.98 -0.85
C GLU A 28 -9.88 11.52 0.23
N VAL A 29 -8.68 11.13 -0.21
CA VAL A 29 -7.58 10.68 0.63
C VAL A 29 -6.43 11.68 0.49
N LYS A 30 -6.04 12.31 1.60
CA LYS A 30 -4.87 13.17 1.63
C LYS A 30 -3.60 12.34 1.79
N THR A 31 -2.55 12.69 1.06
CA THR A 31 -1.25 12.03 1.13
C THR A 31 -0.13 13.04 1.27
N ARG A 32 0.89 12.71 2.05
CA ARG A 32 2.16 13.45 2.11
C ARG A 32 3.24 12.64 1.40
N GLY A 33 4.21 13.34 0.81
CA GLY A 33 5.36 12.75 0.13
C GLY A 33 5.39 13.10 -1.36
N TRP A 34 6.55 12.93 -1.97
CA TRP A 34 6.76 13.29 -3.37
C TRP A 34 6.14 12.26 -4.31
N LEU A 35 5.05 12.64 -5.00
CA LEU A 35 4.43 11.84 -6.06
C LEU A 35 5.25 11.95 -7.35
N SER A 36 6.44 11.34 -7.39
CA SER A 36 7.28 11.33 -8.59
C SER A 36 6.56 10.73 -9.81
N ARG A 37 7.07 10.98 -11.02
CA ARG A 37 6.51 10.39 -12.24
C ARG A 37 6.44 8.86 -12.16
N ASP A 38 7.50 8.23 -11.68
CA ASP A 38 7.60 6.77 -11.57
C ASP A 38 6.64 6.22 -10.52
N TRP A 39 6.57 6.89 -9.35
CA TRP A 39 5.59 6.54 -8.31
C TRP A 39 4.16 6.57 -8.87
N ARG A 40 3.79 7.63 -9.60
CA ARG A 40 2.46 7.76 -10.22
C ARG A 40 2.21 6.65 -11.23
N GLY A 41 3.25 6.22 -11.95
CA GLY A 41 3.20 5.07 -12.85
C GLY A 41 2.86 3.76 -12.12
N TYR A 42 3.58 3.45 -11.04
CA TYR A 42 3.32 2.24 -10.24
C TYR A 42 1.96 2.27 -9.55
N PHE A 43 1.56 3.42 -9.02
CA PHE A 43 0.25 3.61 -8.42
C PHE A 43 -0.85 3.38 -9.46
N GLY A 44 -0.75 4.05 -10.63
CA GLY A 44 -1.73 3.91 -11.71
C GLY A 44 -1.85 2.48 -12.25
N LEU A 45 -0.73 1.75 -12.32
CA LEU A 45 -0.73 0.32 -12.67
C LEU A 45 -1.56 -0.49 -11.66
N GLN A 46 -1.33 -0.28 -10.37
CA GLN A 46 -2.02 -1.03 -9.32
C GLN A 46 -3.52 -0.69 -9.26
N VAL A 47 -3.87 0.59 -9.39
CA VAL A 47 -5.25 1.08 -9.52
C VAL A 47 -5.96 0.39 -10.70
N SER A 48 -5.30 0.34 -11.87
CA SER A 48 -5.86 -0.32 -13.06
C SER A 48 -6.06 -1.82 -12.88
N GLN A 49 -5.08 -2.53 -12.30
CA GLN A 49 -5.18 -3.97 -12.04
C GLN A 49 -6.33 -4.31 -11.08
N GLN A 50 -6.54 -3.45 -10.10
CA GLN A 50 -7.60 -3.59 -9.10
C GLN A 50 -8.97 -3.09 -9.58
N ARG A 51 -9.05 -2.52 -10.81
CA ARG A 51 -10.25 -1.84 -11.34
C ARG A 51 -10.80 -0.78 -10.36
N LEU A 52 -9.88 -0.10 -9.68
CA LEU A 52 -10.19 0.92 -8.70
C LEU A 52 -10.39 2.26 -9.41
N ASP A 53 -11.48 2.97 -9.11
CA ASP A 53 -11.63 4.36 -9.55
C ASP A 53 -10.89 5.27 -8.57
N ALA A 54 -9.59 5.49 -8.77
CA ALA A 54 -8.77 6.36 -7.93
C ALA A 54 -7.73 7.11 -8.78
N ARG A 55 -7.58 8.42 -8.54
CA ARG A 55 -6.62 9.28 -9.24
C ARG A 55 -6.09 10.36 -8.33
N TYR A 56 -4.87 10.84 -8.58
CA TYR A 56 -4.39 12.03 -7.90
C TYR A 56 -5.09 13.28 -8.44
N SER A 57 -5.44 14.21 -7.56
CA SER A 57 -6.00 15.51 -7.92
C SER A 57 -4.87 16.43 -8.37
N SER A 58 -4.99 17.01 -9.57
CA SER A 58 -3.98 17.87 -10.19
C SER A 58 -4.15 19.35 -9.82
N TYR A 59 -4.48 19.67 -8.55
CA TYR A 59 -4.43 21.05 -8.08
C TYR A 59 -2.96 21.53 -8.02
N PRO A 60 -2.66 22.83 -8.27
CA PRO A 60 -1.31 23.35 -8.40
C PRO A 60 -0.44 22.88 -7.23
N CYS A 61 0.57 22.12 -7.61
CA CYS A 61 1.36 21.14 -6.86
C CYS A 61 2.36 21.73 -5.86
N TRP A 62 2.04 22.87 -5.27
CA TRP A 62 2.89 23.56 -4.30
C TRP A 62 2.62 23.16 -2.86
N ASP A 63 1.50 22.46 -2.59
CA ASP A 63 1.19 21.93 -1.27
C ASP A 63 1.96 20.63 -0.99
N GLU A 64 2.53 20.53 0.21
CA GLU A 64 3.13 19.31 0.76
C GLU A 64 2.14 18.14 0.87
N VAL A 65 0.84 18.46 0.85
CA VAL A 65 -0.26 17.51 0.96
C VAL A 65 -0.98 17.40 -0.37
N GLN A 66 -0.78 16.27 -1.02
CA GLN A 66 -1.45 15.89 -2.25
C GLN A 66 -2.78 15.17 -1.92
N ARG A 67 -3.65 15.02 -2.91
CA ARG A 67 -4.94 14.32 -2.74
C ARG A 67 -5.11 13.23 -3.78
N ILE A 68 -5.58 12.07 -3.35
CA ILE A 68 -6.14 11.01 -4.18
C ILE A 68 -7.65 11.10 -4.05
N GLU A 69 -8.36 11.13 -5.17
CA GLU A 69 -9.81 11.18 -5.23
C GLU A 69 -10.36 10.07 -6.12
N GLY A 70 -11.60 9.69 -5.88
CA GLY A 70 -12.34 8.75 -6.71
C GLY A 70 -13.72 8.47 -6.16
N THR A 71 -14.41 7.49 -6.75
CA THR A 71 -15.78 7.14 -6.37
C THR A 71 -15.96 5.65 -6.16
N CYS A 72 -16.70 5.29 -5.10
CA CYS A 72 -17.04 3.90 -4.79
C CYS A 72 -18.50 3.78 -4.37
N ALA A 73 -19.00 2.55 -4.26
CA ALA A 73 -20.28 2.30 -3.61
C ALA A 73 -20.17 2.54 -2.10
N LEU A 74 -21.26 2.97 -1.46
CA LEU A 74 -21.30 3.31 -0.03
C LEU A 74 -20.92 2.11 0.86
N ASP A 75 -21.39 0.92 0.50
CA ASP A 75 -21.13 -0.36 1.18
C ASP A 75 -19.70 -0.89 0.98
N GLU A 76 -18.96 -0.34 0.01
CA GLU A 76 -17.58 -0.71 -0.29
C GLU A 76 -16.55 0.30 0.23
N ALA A 77 -16.98 1.33 0.98
CA ALA A 77 -16.13 2.45 1.37
C ALA A 77 -14.85 2.01 2.11
N GLU A 78 -14.96 1.13 3.09
CA GLU A 78 -13.81 0.63 3.86
C GLU A 78 -12.84 -0.13 2.98
N ARG A 79 -13.35 -1.09 2.20
CA ARG A 79 -12.57 -1.89 1.25
C ARG A 79 -11.88 -1.01 0.20
N TYR A 80 -12.56 0.04 -0.26
CA TYR A 80 -12.01 1.00 -1.22
C TYR A 80 -10.80 1.74 -0.62
N ILE A 81 -10.85 2.15 0.65
CA ILE A 81 -9.70 2.74 1.35
C ILE A 81 -8.55 1.74 1.48
N GLU A 82 -8.83 0.48 1.84
CA GLU A 82 -7.80 -0.57 1.92
C GLU A 82 -7.10 -0.78 0.57
N MET A 83 -7.84 -0.73 -0.53
CA MET A 83 -7.28 -0.86 -1.88
C MET A 83 -6.41 0.34 -2.25
N ILE A 84 -6.79 1.56 -1.87
CA ILE A 84 -5.93 2.74 -2.01
C ILE A 84 -4.64 2.58 -1.21
N ASP A 85 -4.74 2.20 0.07
CA ASP A 85 -3.59 2.03 0.95
C ASP A 85 -2.64 0.93 0.41
N ALA A 86 -3.19 -0.17 -0.14
CA ALA A 86 -2.43 -1.20 -0.83
C ALA A 86 -1.74 -0.70 -2.11
N ALA A 87 -2.41 0.16 -2.89
CA ALA A 87 -1.82 0.76 -4.09
C ALA A 87 -0.69 1.74 -3.78
N ILE A 88 -0.84 2.54 -2.73
CA ILE A 88 0.22 3.41 -2.19
C ILE A 88 1.41 2.56 -1.75
N HIS A 89 1.16 1.49 -0.98
CA HIS A 89 2.21 0.59 -0.51
C HIS A 89 2.98 -0.04 -1.67
N TYR A 90 2.26 -0.55 -2.68
CA TYR A 90 2.86 -1.12 -3.88
C TYR A 90 3.80 -0.13 -4.59
N ALA A 91 3.33 1.09 -4.81
CA ALA A 91 4.11 2.13 -5.49
C ALA A 91 5.36 2.53 -4.71
N ASN A 92 5.25 2.66 -3.38
CA ASN A 92 6.39 2.91 -2.50
C ASN A 92 7.43 1.78 -2.57
N THR A 93 6.99 0.51 -2.51
CA THR A 93 7.89 -0.64 -2.57
C THR A 93 8.61 -0.70 -3.91
N ARG A 94 7.90 -0.50 -5.03
CA ARG A 94 8.49 -0.51 -6.37
C ARG A 94 9.54 0.58 -6.53
N LEU A 95 9.18 1.82 -6.18
CA LEU A 95 10.09 2.94 -6.28
C LEU A 95 11.34 2.71 -5.41
N ARG A 96 11.16 2.25 -4.17
CA ARG A 96 12.28 1.95 -3.27
C ARG A 96 13.22 0.88 -3.84
N CYS A 97 12.67 -0.19 -4.41
CA CYS A 97 13.46 -1.27 -5.01
C CYS A 97 14.29 -0.81 -6.21
N GLU A 98 13.81 0.17 -6.98
CA GLU A 98 14.53 0.69 -8.16
C GLU A 98 15.53 1.79 -7.81
N THR A 99 15.26 2.58 -6.78
CA THR A 99 16.19 3.61 -6.27
C THR A 99 17.40 3.01 -5.55
N LEU A 100 17.27 1.80 -5.01
CA LEU A 100 18.41 1.04 -4.49
C LEU A 100 19.09 0.34 -5.68
N PRO A 101 20.40 0.55 -5.94
CA PRO A 101 21.07 -0.13 -7.03
C PRO A 101 20.87 -1.63 -6.89
N THR A 102 20.20 -2.22 -7.87
CA THR A 102 19.92 -3.64 -7.94
C THR A 102 21.22 -4.38 -8.29
N THR A 103 22.13 -4.50 -7.32
CA THR A 103 23.18 -5.52 -7.33
C THR A 103 22.68 -6.79 -6.66
N VAL A 104 21.51 -7.31 -7.06
CA VAL A 104 21.15 -8.73 -6.83
C VAL A 104 20.24 -9.24 -7.95
N ILE A 105 20.91 -9.79 -8.98
CA ILE A 105 20.58 -11.04 -9.69
C ILE A 105 19.15 -11.17 -10.25
N GLN A 106 19.06 -10.96 -11.56
CA GLN A 106 18.13 -11.67 -12.45
C GLN A 106 18.32 -13.19 -12.24
N GLY A 107 17.48 -13.82 -11.44
CA GLY A 107 17.50 -15.26 -11.25
C GLY A 107 16.70 -15.73 -10.04
N MET A 108 15.54 -16.34 -10.32
CA MET A 108 14.64 -17.10 -9.42
C MET A 108 13.45 -16.35 -8.79
N PRO A 109 12.26 -16.45 -9.42
CA PRO A 109 10.99 -16.07 -8.81
C PRO A 109 10.19 -17.33 -8.41
N ARG A 110 10.40 -17.90 -7.21
CA ARG A 110 9.35 -18.70 -6.51
C ARG A 110 9.69 -19.17 -5.09
N ASP A 111 10.95 -19.37 -4.73
CA ASP A 111 11.28 -20.13 -3.52
C ASP A 111 11.32 -19.33 -2.20
N GLN A 112 11.49 -18.00 -2.23
CA GLN A 112 11.58 -17.22 -0.98
C GLN A 112 10.27 -17.12 -0.20
N ARG A 113 9.11 -17.15 -0.87
CA ARG A 113 7.80 -17.13 -0.17
C ARG A 113 7.53 -18.44 0.57
N ALA A 114 8.00 -19.58 0.07
CA ALA A 114 7.86 -20.87 0.76
C ALA A 114 8.73 -20.96 2.03
N CYS A 115 9.93 -20.38 2.02
CA CYS A 115 10.80 -20.34 3.19
C CYS A 115 10.30 -19.39 4.30
N ALA A 116 9.71 -18.25 3.94
CA ALA A 116 9.19 -17.30 4.93
C ALA A 116 7.96 -17.86 5.68
N VAL A 117 7.05 -18.54 4.98
CA VAL A 117 5.88 -19.18 5.60
C VAL A 117 6.29 -20.34 6.51
N LYS A 118 7.25 -21.19 6.08
CA LYS A 118 7.74 -22.31 6.91
C LYS A 118 8.40 -21.85 8.22
N ARG A 119 9.18 -20.75 8.20
CA ARG A 119 9.78 -20.21 9.45
C ARG A 119 8.73 -19.64 10.40
N ARG A 120 7.69 -19.00 9.86
CA ARG A 120 6.61 -18.42 10.67
C ARG A 120 5.72 -19.52 11.29
N GLN A 121 5.45 -20.60 10.55
CA GLN A 121 4.72 -21.76 11.07
C GLN A 121 5.51 -22.50 12.15
N ALA A 122 6.83 -22.67 11.99
CA ALA A 122 7.67 -23.32 13.00
C ALA A 122 7.73 -22.54 14.32
N ALA A 123 7.71 -21.20 14.27
CA ALA A 123 7.65 -20.37 15.47
C ALA A 123 6.30 -20.48 16.19
N LEU A 124 5.20 -20.58 15.44
CA LEU A 124 3.85 -20.80 15.99
C LEU A 124 3.70 -22.21 16.59
N ASP A 125 4.25 -23.23 15.93
CA ASP A 125 4.22 -24.61 16.42
C ASP A 125 5.06 -24.79 17.70
N GLN A 126 6.19 -24.07 17.83
CA GLN A 126 6.96 -24.06 19.07
C GLN A 126 6.23 -23.35 20.23
N LEU A 127 5.49 -22.29 19.94
CA LEU A 127 4.64 -21.61 20.92
C LEU A 127 3.48 -22.52 21.38
N ALA A 128 2.81 -23.20 20.45
CA ALA A 128 1.75 -24.14 20.76
C ALA A 128 2.22 -25.32 21.64
N LYS A 129 3.42 -25.87 21.37
CA LYS A 129 4.02 -26.93 22.22
C LYS A 129 4.36 -26.47 23.63
N LYS A 130 4.72 -25.19 23.82
CA LYS A 130 4.99 -24.65 25.17
C LYS A 130 3.71 -24.45 25.96
N LEU A 131 2.62 -24.05 25.30
CA LEU A 131 1.31 -23.84 25.93
C LEU A 131 0.53 -25.13 26.19
N ALA A 132 0.84 -26.22 25.48
CA ALA A 132 0.17 -27.52 25.65
C ALA A 132 0.73 -28.38 26.80
N LYS A 133 1.68 -27.87 27.61
CA LYS A 133 2.10 -28.56 28.84
C LYS A 133 1.12 -28.18 29.96
N PRO A 134 0.33 -29.13 30.52
CA PRO A 134 -0.43 -28.85 31.72
C PRO A 134 0.55 -28.58 32.86
N GLU A 135 0.32 -27.52 33.64
CA GLU A 135 0.95 -27.36 34.94
C GLU A 135 0.58 -28.57 35.79
N VAL A 136 1.57 -29.44 36.02
CA VAL A 136 1.53 -30.42 37.09
C VAL A 136 2.46 -29.87 38.17
N GLY A 137 1.85 -29.38 39.25
CA GLY A 137 2.53 -28.84 40.43
C GLY A 137 1.70 -27.79 41.11
#